data_AF-R5YP16-F1
#
_entry.id   AF-R5YP16-F1
#
_cell.length_a   1.000
_cell.length_b   1.000
_cell.length_c   1.000
_cell.angle_alpha   90.00
_cell.angle_beta   90.00
_cell.angle_gamma   90.00
#
_symmetry.space_group_name_H-M   'P 1'
#
loop_
_entity.id
_entity.type
_entity.pdbx_description
1 polymer ?
#
loop_
_entity_poly.entity_id
_entity_poly.type
_entity_poly.pdbx_seq_one_letter_code
_entity_poly.pdbx_strand_id
1 'polypeptide(L)'
;MKEKNNNLLGILGAVLGAFIGAIPWILVYVYGNLMFSFLAFVIALTAFKGYTLLKGKVTKKTPAIIGVISVLTVIISTLIIIPCLLLAKKGFTVNIKSLISLYNSSTFVFAIIRDLVIAIIFTILGISGVINQIKAKGLDEEELKEHSKKQNTLYTILIVIAIVISTVVGSIDTSDNKTNTKTKLYEISGLKITLPNDMLVYDTEDYDISYANNSLMFLGIKEPFTILSDIGLDSSSTIEEYAVKVQEANRTPTFIPKDNYMYYTKTENINNTSYDYVIMVAKGKDSFYILNFISLTKDKMQDKVFSYIDTIEFE
;
A
#
# COMPACT_ATOMS: atom_id res chain seq x y z
N MET A 1 4.05 -51.41 13.10
CA MET A 1 3.75 -50.21 12.29
C MET A 1 4.54 -49.04 12.83
N LYS A 2 5.47 -48.44 12.06
CA LYS A 2 6.15 -47.19 12.47
C LYS A 2 5.09 -46.09 12.51
N GLU A 3 4.89 -45.43 13.67
CA GLU A 3 4.08 -44.20 13.75
C GLU A 3 4.56 -43.25 12.65
N LYS A 4 3.69 -42.96 11.68
CA LYS A 4 4.02 -42.03 10.59
C LYS A 4 4.27 -40.66 11.24
N ASN A 5 5.47 -40.13 11.06
CA ASN A 5 5.92 -38.88 11.67
C ASN A 5 5.12 -37.70 11.09
N ASN A 6 3.92 -37.45 11.62
CA ASN A 6 2.99 -36.41 11.17
C ASN A 6 3.44 -34.98 11.56
N ASN A 7 4.68 -34.79 12.01
CA ASN A 7 5.18 -33.48 12.41
C ASN A 7 5.22 -32.47 11.25
N LEU A 8 5.42 -32.93 10.01
CA LEU A 8 5.34 -32.07 8.82
C LEU A 8 3.91 -31.53 8.60
N LEU A 9 2.90 -32.39 8.75
CA LEU A 9 1.48 -32.00 8.69
C LEU A 9 1.12 -31.04 9.84
N GLY A 10 1.65 -31.27 11.04
CA GLY A 10 1.52 -30.34 12.16
C GLY A 10 2.10 -28.96 11.83
N ILE A 11 3.31 -28.89 11.27
CA ILE A 11 3.94 -27.62 10.87
C ILE A 11 3.09 -26.89 9.83
N LEU A 12 2.60 -27.60 8.80
CA LEU A 12 1.69 -27.03 7.81
C LEU A 12 0.42 -26.46 8.48
N GLY A 13 -0.15 -27.21 9.43
CA GLY A 13 -1.31 -26.78 10.20
C GLY A 13 -1.04 -25.54 11.02
N ALA A 14 0.16 -25.42 11.60
CA ALA A 14 0.58 -24.22 12.32
C ALA A 14 0.69 -23.00 11.41
N VAL A 15 1.26 -23.15 10.21
CA VAL A 15 1.35 -22.05 9.23
C VAL A 15 -0.05 -21.57 8.84
N LEU A 16 -0.95 -22.49 8.46
CA LEU A 16 -2.33 -22.16 8.10
C LEU A 16 -3.07 -21.51 9.28
N GLY A 17 -2.93 -22.06 10.48
CA GLY A 17 -3.52 -21.52 11.69
C GLY A 17 -3.03 -20.11 12.01
N ALA A 18 -1.73 -19.85 11.87
CA ALA A 18 -1.14 -18.53 12.11
C ALA A 18 -1.71 -17.47 11.16
N PHE A 19 -1.79 -17.76 9.86
CA PHE A 19 -2.38 -16.84 8.90
C PHE A 19 -3.87 -16.60 9.13
N ILE A 20 -4.63 -17.64 9.49
CA ILE A 20 -6.04 -17.48 9.90
C ILE A 20 -6.15 -16.56 11.12
N GLY A 21 -5.28 -16.73 12.12
CA GLY A 21 -5.23 -15.87 13.30
C GLY A 21 -4.81 -14.43 13.03
N ALA A 22 -4.05 -14.19 11.96
CA ALA A 22 -3.61 -12.86 11.57
C ALA A 22 -4.73 -12.04 10.89
N ILE A 23 -5.72 -12.68 10.27
CA ILE A 23 -6.79 -12.01 9.50
C ILE A 23 -7.50 -10.92 10.32
N PRO A 24 -8.00 -11.15 11.55
CA PRO A 24 -8.72 -10.12 12.30
C PRO A 24 -7.86 -8.88 12.57
N TRP A 25 -6.58 -9.08 12.87
CA TRP A 25 -5.65 -7.97 13.11
C TRP A 25 -5.38 -7.17 11.83
N ILE A 26 -5.11 -7.85 10.72
CA ILE A 26 -4.87 -7.22 9.40
C ILE A 26 -6.09 -6.40 8.97
N LEU A 27 -7.31 -6.94 9.13
CA LEU A 27 -8.53 -6.24 8.74
C LEU A 27 -8.75 -4.97 9.57
N VAL A 28 -8.55 -5.03 10.88
CA VAL A 28 -8.73 -3.86 11.74
C VAL A 28 -7.64 -2.81 11.48
N TYR A 29 -6.41 -3.23 11.18
CA TYR A 29 -5.35 -2.33 10.76
C TYR A 29 -5.75 -1.59 9.47
N VAL A 30 -6.07 -2.33 8.40
CA VAL A 30 -6.25 -1.75 7.05
C VAL A 30 -7.57 -0.99 6.95
N TYR A 31 -8.67 -1.57 7.43
CA TYR A 31 -10.02 -1.03 7.23
C TYR A 31 -10.56 -0.30 8.46
N GLY A 32 -10.20 -0.76 9.66
CA GLY A 32 -10.58 -0.10 10.91
C GLY A 32 -9.75 1.14 11.25
N ASN A 33 -8.61 1.35 10.58
CA ASN A 33 -7.63 2.40 10.90
C ASN A 33 -7.20 2.39 12.39
N LEU A 34 -7.32 1.21 13.02
CA LEU A 34 -7.08 0.99 14.44
C LEU A 34 -5.92 0.02 14.59
N MET A 35 -4.89 0.50 15.26
CA MET A 35 -3.63 -0.18 15.43
C MET A 35 -3.71 -1.11 16.66
N PHE A 36 -4.58 -2.13 16.61
CA PHE A 36 -4.76 -3.08 17.70
C PHE A 36 -3.73 -4.20 17.69
N SER A 37 -2.46 -3.84 17.85
CA SER A 37 -1.34 -4.80 17.89
C SER A 37 -1.49 -5.88 18.96
N PHE A 38 -2.37 -5.68 19.96
CA PHE A 38 -2.69 -6.74 20.92
C PHE A 38 -3.28 -7.99 20.25
N LEU A 39 -4.03 -7.87 19.15
CA LEU A 39 -4.59 -9.04 18.46
C LEU A 39 -3.52 -10.02 17.95
N ALA A 40 -2.27 -9.58 17.80
CA ALA A 40 -1.17 -10.45 17.40
C ALA A 40 -0.93 -11.62 18.38
N PHE A 41 -1.36 -11.53 19.65
CA PHE A 41 -1.26 -12.67 20.58
C PHE A 41 -2.08 -13.89 20.10
N VAL A 42 -3.18 -13.66 19.37
CA VAL A 42 -4.09 -14.72 18.87
C VAL A 42 -3.40 -15.60 17.83
N ILE A 43 -2.41 -15.08 17.12
CA ILE A 43 -1.66 -15.78 16.07
C ILE A 43 -0.99 -17.04 16.64
N ALA A 44 -0.35 -16.94 17.81
CA ALA A 44 0.30 -18.10 18.43
C ALA A 44 -0.70 -19.18 18.88
N LEU A 45 -1.85 -18.76 19.41
CA LEU A 45 -2.90 -19.69 19.87
C LEU A 45 -3.53 -20.46 18.69
N THR A 46 -3.82 -19.74 17.61
CA THR A 46 -4.41 -20.33 16.38
C THR A 46 -3.40 -21.17 15.62
N ALA A 47 -2.12 -20.80 15.60
CA ALA A 47 -1.04 -21.64 15.09
C ALA A 47 -0.95 -22.97 15.87
N PHE A 48 -1.00 -22.93 17.21
CA PHE A 48 -1.01 -24.16 18.01
C PHE A 48 -2.27 -25.01 17.78
N LYS A 49 -3.44 -24.38 17.63
CA LYS A 49 -4.68 -25.08 17.29
C LYS A 49 -4.58 -25.75 15.92
N GLY A 50 -4.05 -25.06 14.91
CA GLY A 50 -3.81 -25.63 13.58
C GLY A 50 -2.81 -26.79 13.60
N TYR A 51 -1.73 -26.66 14.39
CA TYR A 51 -0.75 -27.74 14.60
C TYR A 51 -1.38 -29.02 15.13
N THR A 52 -2.24 -28.89 16.14
CA THR A 52 -2.90 -30.02 16.78
C THR A 52 -4.04 -30.59 15.92
N LEU A 53 -4.76 -29.73 15.17
CA LEU A 53 -5.81 -30.15 14.23
C LEU A 53 -5.27 -31.07 13.12
N LEU A 54 -4.08 -30.78 12.60
CA LEU A 54 -3.38 -31.65 11.63
C LEU A 54 -2.54 -32.75 12.30
N LYS A 55 -2.88 -33.12 13.54
CA LYS A 55 -2.31 -34.25 14.28
C LYS A 55 -0.80 -34.16 14.48
N GLY A 56 -0.26 -32.94 14.58
CA GLY A 56 1.14 -32.72 14.98
C GLY A 56 1.40 -33.25 16.39
N LYS A 57 2.52 -33.94 16.59
CA LYS A 57 2.85 -34.53 17.90
C LYS A 57 3.28 -33.41 18.84
N VAL A 58 2.50 -33.19 19.91
CA VAL A 58 2.84 -32.19 20.92
C VAL A 58 4.02 -32.70 21.74
N THR A 59 5.13 -31.97 21.69
CA THR A 59 6.37 -32.29 22.37
C THR A 59 6.97 -31.03 23.01
N LYS A 60 8.07 -31.17 23.74
CA LYS A 60 8.82 -30.05 24.31
C LYS A 60 9.36 -29.06 23.25
N LYS A 61 9.47 -29.48 21.98
CA LYS A 61 9.89 -28.62 20.85
C LYS A 61 8.74 -27.82 20.23
N THR A 62 7.48 -28.18 20.51
CA THR A 62 6.31 -27.53 19.90
C THR A 62 6.24 -26.03 20.19
N PRO A 63 6.51 -25.51 21.41
CA PRO A 63 6.54 -24.06 21.65
C PRO A 63 7.53 -23.30 20.76
N ALA A 64 8.70 -23.90 20.46
CA ALA A 64 9.69 -23.32 19.55
C ALA A 64 9.18 -23.25 18.12
N ILE A 65 8.56 -24.33 17.63
CA ILE A 65 7.97 -24.40 16.29
C ILE A 65 6.88 -23.35 16.14
N ILE A 66 5.91 -23.32 17.06
CA ILE A 66 4.82 -22.34 17.05
C ILE A 66 5.35 -20.91 17.15
N GLY A 67 6.34 -20.70 18.01
CA GLY A 67 6.99 -19.40 18.18
C GLY A 67 7.58 -18.85 16.89
N VAL A 68 8.42 -19.64 16.22
CA VAL A 68 9.05 -19.25 14.94
C VAL A 68 7.99 -18.95 13.88
N ILE A 69 6.99 -19.82 13.72
CA ILE A 69 5.93 -19.63 12.72
C ILE A 69 5.11 -18.37 13.00
N SER A 70 4.79 -18.10 14.27
CA SER A 70 3.99 -16.93 14.65
C SER A 70 4.75 -15.63 14.39
N VAL A 71 6.02 -15.55 14.77
CA VAL A 71 6.87 -14.38 14.51
C VAL A 71 7.05 -14.16 13.01
N LEU A 72 7.33 -15.21 12.23
CA LEU A 72 7.45 -15.09 10.77
C LEU A 72 6.14 -14.60 10.14
N THR A 73 5.00 -15.11 10.60
CA THR A 73 3.68 -14.68 10.13
C THR A 73 3.44 -13.20 10.41
N VAL A 74 3.84 -12.71 11.59
CA VAL A 74 3.75 -11.29 11.95
C VAL A 74 4.65 -10.45 11.05
N ILE A 75 5.91 -10.84 10.85
CA ILE A 75 6.84 -10.11 9.97
C ILE A 75 6.28 -10.02 8.53
N ILE A 76 5.84 -11.14 7.96
CA ILE A 76 5.28 -11.19 6.61
C ILE A 76 4.00 -10.35 6.53
N SER A 77 3.13 -10.44 7.54
CA SER A 77 1.89 -9.68 7.59
C SER A 77 2.15 -8.18 7.64
N THR A 78 3.06 -7.72 8.51
CA THR A 78 3.38 -6.30 8.69
C THR A 78 4.15 -5.71 7.52
N LEU A 79 5.13 -6.44 6.99
CA LEU A 79 6.05 -5.87 5.99
C LEU A 79 5.65 -6.13 4.54
N ILE A 80 4.65 -6.98 4.30
CA ILE A 80 4.22 -7.32 2.94
C ILE A 80 2.70 -7.21 2.83
N ILE A 81 1.95 -8.00 3.60
CA ILE A 81 0.49 -8.12 3.40
C ILE A 81 -0.22 -6.80 3.69
N ILE A 82 0.05 -6.19 4.84
CA ILE A 82 -0.55 -4.91 5.24
C ILE A 82 -0.21 -3.79 4.24
N PRO A 83 1.07 -3.53 3.87
CA PRO A 83 1.42 -2.57 2.84
C PRO A 83 0.70 -2.79 1.50
N CYS A 84 0.64 -4.03 1.02
CA CYS A 84 -0.07 -4.38 -0.21
C CYS A 84 -1.57 -4.09 -0.12
N LEU A 85 -2.21 -4.43 1.01
CA LEU A 85 -3.62 -4.14 1.22
C LEU A 85 -3.91 -2.64 1.39
N LEU A 86 -2.98 -1.86 1.95
CA LEU A 86 -3.07 -0.40 2.02
C LEU A 86 -2.99 0.22 0.63
N LEU A 87 -2.10 -0.27 -0.24
CA LEU A 87 -2.02 0.15 -1.64
C LEU A 87 -3.34 -0.15 -2.36
N ALA A 88 -3.83 -1.38 -2.26
CA ALA A 88 -5.11 -1.79 -2.85
C ALA A 88 -6.29 -0.94 -2.34
N LYS A 89 -6.37 -0.72 -1.02
CA LYS A 89 -7.43 0.12 -0.42
C LYS A 89 -7.39 1.56 -0.94
N LYS A 90 -6.19 2.08 -1.21
CA LYS A 90 -6.01 3.42 -1.76
C LYS A 90 -6.18 3.47 -3.28
N GLY A 91 -6.50 2.37 -3.95
CA GLY A 91 -6.68 2.32 -5.41
C GLY A 91 -5.36 2.23 -6.19
N PHE A 92 -4.22 1.96 -5.56
CA PHE A 92 -2.97 1.75 -6.31
C PHE A 92 -2.84 0.31 -6.77
N THR A 93 -2.34 0.10 -7.99
CA THR A 93 -1.98 -1.25 -8.46
C THR A 93 -0.91 -1.86 -7.55
N VAL A 94 -1.17 -3.05 -7.02
CA VAL A 94 -0.24 -3.75 -6.12
C VAL A 94 0.83 -4.47 -6.93
N ASN A 95 2.05 -3.95 -6.89
CA ASN A 95 3.23 -4.55 -7.51
C ASN A 95 4.51 -4.15 -6.76
N ILE A 96 5.66 -4.69 -7.20
CA ILE A 96 6.95 -4.43 -6.53
C ILE A 96 7.32 -2.94 -6.57
N LYS A 97 6.99 -2.21 -7.64
CA LYS A 97 7.33 -0.78 -7.75
C LYS A 97 6.51 0.06 -6.78
N SER A 98 5.20 -0.16 -6.70
CA SER A 98 4.34 0.55 -5.76
C SER A 98 4.69 0.22 -4.30
N LEU A 99 5.10 -1.01 -4.02
CA LEU A 99 5.60 -1.40 -2.71
C LEU A 99 6.91 -0.66 -2.36
N ILE A 100 7.90 -0.66 -3.25
CA ILE A 100 9.17 0.07 -3.04
C ILE A 100 8.91 1.56 -2.83
N SER A 101 8.02 2.15 -3.63
CA SER A 101 7.65 3.57 -3.49
C SER A 101 7.06 3.89 -2.12
N LEU A 102 6.24 2.99 -1.58
CA LEU A 102 5.69 3.15 -0.23
C LEU A 102 6.78 3.10 0.84
N TYR A 103 7.76 2.20 0.68
CA TYR A 103 8.93 2.09 1.56
C TYR A 103 9.96 3.22 1.41
N ASN A 104 9.88 4.05 0.37
CA ASN A 104 10.69 5.27 0.27
C ASN A 104 10.18 6.39 1.18
N SER A 105 8.97 6.27 1.76
CA SER A 105 8.46 7.23 2.72
C SER A 105 8.97 6.93 4.13
N SER A 106 9.87 7.77 4.65
CA SER A 106 10.40 7.63 6.02
C SER A 106 9.30 7.63 7.08
N THR A 107 8.23 8.41 6.90
CA THR A 107 7.05 8.42 7.79
C THR A 107 6.34 7.07 7.79
N PHE A 108 6.13 6.48 6.62
CA PHE A 108 5.51 5.15 6.50
C PHE A 108 6.38 4.09 7.15
N VAL A 109 7.67 4.10 6.84
CA VAL A 109 8.64 3.14 7.37
C VAL A 109 8.75 3.23 8.89
N PHE A 110 8.83 4.44 9.44
CA PHE A 110 8.84 4.64 10.88
C PHE A 110 7.59 4.05 11.55
N ALA A 111 6.41 4.31 10.99
CA ALA A 111 5.14 3.77 11.51
C ALA A 111 5.12 2.23 11.45
N ILE A 112 5.36 1.64 10.28
CA ILE A 112 5.23 0.18 10.08
C ILE A 112 6.25 -0.61 10.92
N ILE A 113 7.43 -0.04 11.19
CA ILE A 113 8.46 -0.67 12.02
C ILE A 113 8.10 -0.57 13.50
N ARG A 114 7.64 0.58 13.99
CA ARG A 114 7.12 0.73 15.36
C ARG A 114 6.02 -0.31 15.62
N ASP A 115 5.15 -0.46 14.64
CA ASP A 115 4.01 -1.36 14.65
C ASP A 115 4.44 -2.83 14.69
N LEU A 116 5.47 -3.20 13.91
CA LEU A 116 6.10 -4.52 13.96
C LEU A 116 6.65 -4.85 15.35
N VAL A 117 7.36 -3.91 15.98
CA VAL A 117 7.94 -4.13 17.32
C VAL A 117 6.85 -4.43 18.35
N ILE A 118 5.77 -3.64 18.34
CA ILE A 118 4.64 -3.85 19.26
C ILE A 118 3.96 -5.20 18.98
N ALA A 119 3.76 -5.57 17.72
CA ALA A 119 3.14 -6.85 17.35
C ALA A 119 3.99 -8.05 17.81
N ILE A 120 5.33 -7.97 17.71
CA ILE A 120 6.23 -9.02 18.20
C ILE A 120 6.07 -9.22 19.72
N ILE A 121 5.98 -8.13 20.50
CA ILE A 121 5.78 -8.21 21.96
C ILE A 121 4.49 -8.99 22.29
N PHE A 122 3.37 -8.64 21.65
CA PHE A 122 2.11 -9.34 21.87
C PHE A 122 2.12 -10.78 21.37
N THR A 123 2.87 -11.08 20.30
CA THR A 123 3.05 -12.45 19.82
C THR A 123 3.77 -13.31 20.85
N ILE A 124 4.79 -12.77 21.53
CA ILE A 124 5.50 -13.45 22.63
C ILE A 124 4.55 -13.72 23.81
N LEU A 125 3.65 -12.79 24.13
CA LEU A 125 2.59 -13.03 25.12
C LEU A 125 1.67 -14.18 24.70
N GLY A 126 1.29 -14.24 23.42
CA GLY A 126 0.52 -15.36 22.86
C GLY A 126 1.23 -16.71 22.99
N ILE A 127 2.54 -16.74 22.72
CA ILE A 127 3.38 -17.95 22.86
C ILE A 127 3.42 -18.43 24.31
N SER A 128 3.42 -17.51 25.27
CA SER A 128 3.35 -17.85 26.70
C SER A 128 2.06 -18.58 27.05
N GLY A 129 0.94 -18.20 26.41
CA GLY A 129 -0.33 -18.93 26.49
C GLY A 129 -0.24 -20.36 25.93
N VAL A 130 0.49 -20.56 24.81
CA VAL A 130 0.73 -21.89 24.23
C VAL A 130 1.56 -22.77 25.17
N ILE A 131 2.60 -22.22 25.80
CA ILE A 131 3.42 -22.96 26.78
C ILE A 131 2.55 -23.45 27.94
N ASN A 132 1.66 -22.62 28.46
CA ASN A 132 0.76 -23.00 29.55
C ASN A 132 -0.20 -24.14 29.13
N GLN A 133 -0.73 -24.10 27.90
CA GLN A 133 -1.55 -25.19 27.37
C GLN A 133 -0.78 -26.51 27.20
N ILE A 134 0.52 -26.45 26.90
CA ILE A 134 1.38 -27.63 26.76
C ILE A 134 1.74 -28.20 28.13
N LYS A 135 2.04 -27.35 29.13
CA LYS A 135 2.29 -27.77 30.51
C LYS A 135 1.09 -28.52 31.11
N ALA A 136 -0.12 -28.02 30.87
CA ALA A 136 -1.36 -28.68 31.29
C ALA A 136 -1.53 -30.09 30.71
N LYS A 137 -0.75 -30.48 29.68
CA LYS A 137 -0.73 -31.84 29.10
C LYS A 137 0.33 -32.77 29.69
N GLY A 138 1.05 -32.37 30.75
CA GLY A 138 1.90 -33.28 31.54
C GLY A 138 3.32 -33.52 31.02
N LEU A 139 3.97 -32.52 30.41
CA LEU A 139 5.38 -32.58 30.00
C LEU A 139 6.27 -31.94 31.09
N ASP A 140 7.36 -32.61 31.52
CA ASP A 140 8.22 -32.20 32.66
C ASP A 140 8.60 -30.71 32.70
N GLU A 141 8.46 -30.09 33.88
CA GLU A 141 8.66 -28.66 34.09
C GLU A 141 10.13 -28.20 34.01
N GLU A 142 11.11 -29.02 34.39
CA GLU A 142 12.53 -28.63 34.47
C GLU A 142 13.16 -28.43 33.08
N GLU A 143 12.94 -29.36 32.14
CA GLU A 143 13.42 -29.22 30.76
C GLU A 143 12.72 -28.10 29.98
N LEU A 144 11.45 -27.81 30.31
CA LEU A 144 10.71 -26.69 29.71
C LEU A 144 11.27 -25.32 30.16
N LYS A 145 11.77 -25.20 31.40
CA LYS A 145 12.43 -23.97 31.90
C LYS A 145 13.75 -23.70 31.17
N GLU A 146 14.56 -24.73 30.91
CA GLU A 146 15.82 -24.57 30.18
C GLU A 146 15.61 -24.23 28.70
N HIS A 147 14.64 -24.88 28.04
CA HIS A 147 14.23 -24.52 26.68
C HIS A 147 13.62 -23.12 26.59
N SER A 148 12.79 -22.73 27.57
CA SER A 148 12.27 -21.36 27.69
C SER A 148 13.41 -20.34 27.78
N LYS A 149 14.50 -20.64 28.51
CA LYS A 149 15.67 -19.75 28.62
C LYS A 149 16.40 -19.58 27.29
N LYS A 150 16.70 -20.66 26.56
CA LYS A 150 17.31 -20.60 25.20
C LYS A 150 16.40 -19.90 24.20
N GLN A 151 15.09 -20.12 24.31
CA GLN A 151 14.12 -19.49 23.42
C GLN A 151 13.95 -18.00 23.71
N ASN A 152 14.00 -17.58 24.98
CA ASN A 152 14.09 -16.18 25.36
C ASN A 152 15.33 -15.52 24.77
N THR A 153 16.49 -16.19 24.74
CA THR A 153 17.69 -15.68 24.06
C THR A 153 17.45 -15.48 22.56
N LEU A 154 16.82 -16.42 21.87
CA LEU A 154 16.46 -16.29 20.45
C LEU A 154 15.48 -15.12 20.21
N TYR A 155 14.48 -14.95 21.08
CA TYR A 155 13.56 -13.81 20.99
C TYR A 155 14.23 -12.48 21.28
N THR A 156 15.12 -12.42 22.25
CA THR A 156 15.94 -11.23 22.50
C THR A 156 16.78 -10.89 21.28
N ILE A 157 17.37 -11.88 20.60
CA ILE A 157 18.10 -11.66 19.35
C ILE A 157 17.17 -11.12 18.25
N LEU A 158 15.98 -11.68 18.07
CA LEU A 158 15.01 -11.19 17.08
C LEU A 158 14.51 -9.77 17.38
N ILE A 159 14.29 -9.45 18.66
CA ILE A 159 13.94 -8.09 19.12
C ILE A 159 15.10 -7.13 18.87
N VAL A 160 16.33 -7.52 19.20
CA VAL A 160 17.52 -6.69 18.95
C VAL A 160 17.73 -6.48 17.45
N ILE A 161 17.54 -7.49 16.60
CA ILE A 161 17.59 -7.34 15.15
C ILE A 161 16.49 -6.39 14.67
N ALA A 162 15.26 -6.52 15.15
CA ALA A 162 14.17 -5.60 14.79
C ALA A 162 14.46 -4.16 15.25
N ILE A 163 15.01 -3.98 16.47
CA ILE A 163 15.41 -2.68 17.01
C ILE A 163 16.59 -2.11 16.21
N VAL A 164 17.60 -2.91 15.87
CA VAL A 164 18.75 -2.46 15.07
C VAL A 164 18.31 -2.10 13.65
N ILE A 165 17.42 -2.88 13.03
CA ILE A 165 16.80 -2.50 11.75
C ILE A 165 16.05 -1.17 11.93
N SER A 166 15.31 -0.96 13.03
CA SER A 166 14.60 0.29 13.29
C SER A 166 15.53 1.50 13.49
N THR A 167 16.67 1.33 14.15
CA THR A 167 17.63 2.42 14.36
C THR A 167 18.45 2.70 13.12
N VAL A 168 18.85 1.68 12.35
CA VAL A 168 19.56 1.87 11.07
C VAL A 168 18.66 2.53 10.03
N VAL A 169 17.40 2.09 9.94
CA VAL A 169 16.42 2.69 9.02
C VAL A 169 16.00 4.10 9.49
N GLY A 170 15.95 4.35 10.80
CA GLY A 170 15.75 5.70 11.37
C GLY A 170 16.98 6.62 11.30
N SER A 171 18.17 6.08 11.03
CA SER A 171 19.41 6.84 10.79
C SER A 171 19.62 7.15 9.30
N ILE A 172 18.70 6.72 8.43
CA ILE A 172 18.61 7.25 7.07
C ILE A 172 18.06 8.67 7.24
N ASP A 173 18.99 9.61 7.18
CA ASP A 173 18.82 11.03 7.41
C ASP A 173 17.52 11.57 6.78
N THR A 174 16.65 12.12 7.62
CA THR A 174 15.40 12.81 7.23
C THR A 174 15.67 14.23 6.71
N SER A 175 16.93 14.61 6.49
CA SER A 175 17.31 15.94 6.01
C SER A 175 17.11 16.17 4.49
N ASP A 176 16.88 15.13 3.69
CA ASP A 176 16.64 15.25 2.25
C ASP A 176 15.27 14.69 1.85
N ASN A 177 14.19 15.21 2.43
CA ASN A 177 12.89 15.20 1.74
C ASN A 177 12.87 16.29 0.64
N LYS A 178 13.95 16.35 -0.15
CA LYS A 178 13.93 17.05 -1.44
C LYS A 178 12.91 16.30 -2.26
N THR A 179 11.81 16.98 -2.59
CA THR A 179 10.92 16.59 -3.68
C THR A 179 11.78 16.00 -4.79
N ASN A 180 11.57 14.73 -5.12
CA ASN A 180 12.33 14.08 -6.19
C ASN A 180 12.13 14.94 -7.44
N THR A 181 13.14 15.74 -7.79
CA THR A 181 13.11 16.65 -8.95
C THR A 181 13.33 15.89 -10.26
N LYS A 182 13.58 14.58 -10.16
CA LYS A 182 13.77 13.71 -11.31
C LYS A 182 12.43 13.44 -11.96
N THR A 183 12.32 13.86 -13.21
CA THR A 183 11.19 13.56 -14.08
C THR A 183 11.52 12.40 -15.01
N LYS A 184 10.50 11.84 -15.63
CA LYS A 184 10.60 10.79 -16.65
C LYS A 184 9.49 10.99 -17.68
N LEU A 185 9.74 10.60 -18.93
CA LEU A 185 8.73 10.50 -19.98
C LEU A 185 7.80 9.31 -19.74
N TYR A 186 6.50 9.57 -19.80
CA TYR A 186 5.43 8.59 -19.79
C TYR A 186 4.73 8.61 -21.15
N GLU A 187 4.58 7.44 -21.77
CA GLU A 187 3.81 7.26 -23.01
C GLU A 187 2.53 6.50 -22.62
N ILE A 188 1.38 7.17 -22.71
CA ILE A 188 0.12 6.70 -22.13
C ILE A 188 -1.03 7.07 -23.07
N SER A 189 -1.84 6.09 -23.47
CA SER A 189 -3.15 6.30 -24.10
C SER A 189 -3.17 7.37 -25.20
N GLY A 190 -2.19 7.38 -26.10
CA GLY A 190 -2.12 8.33 -27.22
C GLY A 190 -1.56 9.72 -26.88
N LEU A 191 -0.85 9.86 -25.76
CA LEU A 191 -0.04 11.04 -25.47
C LEU A 191 1.29 10.66 -24.81
N LYS A 192 2.27 11.56 -24.90
CA LYS A 192 3.50 11.55 -24.11
C LYS A 192 3.51 12.73 -23.17
N ILE A 193 3.98 12.53 -21.94
CA ILE A 193 4.10 13.59 -20.94
C ILE A 193 5.29 13.33 -20.02
N THR A 194 6.00 14.38 -19.63
CA THR A 194 7.06 14.30 -18.62
C THR A 194 6.51 14.64 -17.24
N LEU A 195 6.54 13.65 -16.33
CA LEU A 195 6.02 13.75 -14.96
C LEU A 195 7.09 13.33 -13.95
N PRO A 196 6.87 13.52 -12.62
CA PRO A 196 7.72 12.93 -11.60
C PRO A 196 8.01 11.44 -11.87
N ASN A 197 9.23 10.99 -11.62
CA ASN A 197 9.64 9.62 -11.97
C ASN A 197 9.07 8.53 -11.04
N ASP A 198 8.37 8.92 -9.98
CA ASP A 198 7.79 8.07 -8.94
C ASP A 198 6.26 7.97 -9.04
N MET A 199 5.66 8.39 -10.16
CA MET A 199 4.21 8.21 -10.39
C MET A 199 3.86 6.71 -10.44
N LEU A 200 2.82 6.34 -9.72
CA LEU A 200 2.28 4.98 -9.67
C LEU A 200 0.94 4.93 -10.40
N VAL A 201 0.64 3.80 -11.03
CA VAL A 201 -0.67 3.55 -11.64
C VAL A 201 -1.73 3.51 -10.53
N TYR A 202 -2.78 4.32 -10.72
CA TYR A 202 -3.96 4.37 -9.86
C TYR A 202 -5.13 3.72 -10.60
N ASP A 203 -5.61 2.61 -10.08
CA ASP A 203 -6.65 1.77 -10.68
C ASP A 203 -8.04 2.40 -10.44
N THR A 204 -8.67 2.83 -11.53
CA THR A 204 -9.99 3.47 -11.54
C THR A 204 -10.64 3.20 -12.89
N GLU A 205 -11.93 2.89 -12.88
CA GLU A 205 -12.71 2.65 -14.10
C GLU A 205 -13.17 3.96 -14.78
N ASP A 206 -13.06 5.09 -14.07
CA ASP A 206 -13.59 6.38 -14.53
C ASP A 206 -12.66 7.13 -15.49
N TYR A 207 -11.39 6.69 -15.62
CA TYR A 207 -10.36 7.40 -16.38
C TYR A 207 -9.49 6.44 -17.20
N ASP A 208 -9.22 6.79 -18.46
CA ASP A 208 -8.30 6.05 -19.35
C ASP A 208 -6.83 6.22 -18.97
N ILE A 209 -6.53 7.30 -18.25
CA ILE A 209 -5.19 7.67 -17.77
C ILE A 209 -5.31 7.92 -16.28
N SER A 210 -4.50 7.24 -15.48
CA SER A 210 -4.58 7.42 -14.04
C SER A 210 -3.28 7.09 -13.32
N TYR A 211 -2.62 8.13 -12.84
CA TYR A 211 -1.33 8.06 -12.16
C TYR A 211 -1.33 8.96 -10.93
N ALA A 212 -0.71 8.52 -9.84
CA ALA A 212 -0.55 9.35 -8.66
C ALA A 212 0.75 9.06 -7.91
N ASN A 213 1.26 10.06 -7.21
CA ASN A 213 2.25 9.93 -6.15
C ASN A 213 1.81 10.74 -4.92
N ASN A 214 2.72 11.03 -4.00
CA ASN A 214 2.39 11.77 -2.78
C ASN A 214 2.07 13.27 -2.98
N SER A 215 2.37 13.85 -4.16
CA SER A 215 2.27 15.28 -4.42
C SER A 215 1.34 15.64 -5.58
N LEU A 216 1.12 14.70 -6.51
CA LEU A 216 0.38 14.93 -7.73
C LEU A 216 -0.42 13.67 -8.10
N MET A 217 -1.68 13.88 -8.47
CA MET A 217 -2.52 12.92 -9.17
C MET A 217 -2.80 13.48 -10.57
N PHE A 218 -2.59 12.64 -11.57
CA PHE A 218 -2.78 12.92 -13.00
C PHE A 218 -3.80 11.93 -13.55
N LEU A 219 -4.97 12.45 -13.88
CA LEU A 219 -6.09 11.67 -14.42
C LEU A 219 -6.44 12.19 -15.81
N GLY A 220 -6.91 11.32 -16.69
CA GLY A 220 -7.28 11.71 -18.04
C GLY A 220 -8.33 10.82 -18.66
N ILE A 221 -9.19 11.43 -19.46
CA ILE A 221 -10.18 10.76 -20.31
C ILE A 221 -9.78 11.04 -21.76
N LYS A 222 -9.73 9.98 -22.57
CA LYS A 222 -9.57 10.05 -24.02
C LYS A 222 -10.94 9.82 -24.65
N GLU A 223 -11.43 10.80 -25.38
CA GLU A 223 -12.73 10.73 -26.06
C GLU A 223 -12.53 10.67 -27.58
N PRO A 224 -12.60 9.46 -28.18
CA PRO A 224 -12.51 9.29 -29.63
C PRO A 224 -13.56 10.11 -30.38
N PHE A 225 -13.18 10.70 -31.51
CA PHE A 225 -14.15 11.44 -32.33
C PHE A 225 -15.35 10.58 -32.76
N THR A 226 -15.16 9.27 -32.88
CA THR A 226 -16.22 8.33 -33.23
C THR A 226 -17.34 8.22 -32.19
N ILE A 227 -17.07 8.53 -30.92
CA ILE A 227 -18.11 8.53 -29.87
C ILE A 227 -18.74 9.91 -29.67
N LEU A 228 -18.08 10.96 -30.15
CA LEU A 228 -18.54 12.34 -30.01
C LEU A 228 -19.36 12.82 -31.23
N SER A 229 -19.46 12.01 -32.29
CA SER A 229 -20.26 12.35 -33.47
C SER A 229 -21.72 12.62 -33.16
N ASP A 230 -22.27 11.94 -32.15
CA ASP A 230 -23.67 12.08 -31.73
C ASP A 230 -23.96 13.45 -31.10
N ILE A 231 -22.93 14.13 -30.58
CA ILE A 231 -23.03 15.49 -30.05
C ILE A 231 -22.49 16.54 -31.03
N GLY A 232 -22.27 16.15 -32.29
CA GLY A 232 -21.86 17.03 -33.37
C GLY A 232 -20.38 17.42 -33.34
N LEU A 233 -19.52 16.62 -32.69
CA LEU A 233 -18.09 16.84 -32.69
C LEU A 233 -17.36 15.75 -33.47
N ASP A 234 -16.37 16.15 -34.26
CA ASP A 234 -15.54 15.25 -35.04
C ASP A 234 -14.11 15.78 -35.20
N SER A 235 -13.33 15.14 -36.08
CA SER A 235 -11.93 15.51 -36.35
C SER A 235 -11.74 16.94 -36.91
N SER A 236 -12.78 17.59 -37.42
CA SER A 236 -12.75 18.98 -37.91
C SER A 236 -13.05 20.00 -36.81
N SER A 237 -13.69 19.58 -35.71
CA SER A 237 -14.09 20.47 -34.60
C SER A 237 -12.90 21.09 -33.86
N THR A 238 -13.07 22.29 -33.33
CA THR A 238 -12.00 23.00 -32.59
C THR A 238 -11.96 22.62 -31.10
N ILE A 239 -10.89 23.02 -30.40
CA ILE A 239 -10.78 22.81 -28.95
C ILE A 239 -11.84 23.64 -28.21
N GLU A 240 -12.16 24.84 -28.71
CA GLU A 240 -13.19 25.71 -28.14
C GLU A 240 -14.58 25.09 -28.22
N GLU A 241 -14.95 24.51 -29.37
CA GLU A 241 -16.23 23.81 -29.54
C GLU A 241 -16.36 22.65 -28.55
N TYR A 242 -15.29 21.88 -28.39
CA TYR A 242 -15.22 20.81 -27.41
C TYR A 242 -15.29 21.33 -25.96
N ALA A 243 -14.52 22.37 -25.62
CA ALA A 243 -14.50 22.97 -24.29
C ALA A 243 -15.89 23.47 -23.86
N VAL A 244 -16.66 24.05 -24.78
CA VAL A 244 -18.05 24.46 -24.53
C VAL A 244 -18.93 23.25 -24.18
N LYS A 245 -18.83 22.14 -24.92
CA LYS A 245 -19.57 20.91 -24.62
C LYS A 245 -19.22 20.33 -23.25
N VAL A 246 -17.93 20.28 -22.93
CA VAL A 246 -17.45 19.84 -21.61
C VAL A 246 -17.99 20.74 -20.50
N GLN A 247 -17.97 22.06 -20.72
CA GLN A 247 -18.46 23.05 -19.77
C GLN A 247 -19.97 22.93 -19.53
N GLU A 248 -20.76 22.77 -20.59
CA GLU A 248 -22.22 22.59 -20.51
C GLU A 248 -22.59 21.30 -19.76
N ALA A 249 -21.93 20.19 -20.09
CA ALA A 249 -22.20 18.89 -19.49
C ALA A 249 -21.85 18.84 -17.99
N ASN A 250 -20.72 19.44 -17.60
CA ASN A 250 -20.17 19.33 -16.26
C ASN A 250 -20.38 20.56 -15.38
N ARG A 251 -20.97 21.64 -15.92
CA ARG A 251 -21.18 22.93 -15.24
C ARG A 251 -19.87 23.50 -14.66
N THR A 252 -18.79 23.40 -15.42
CA THR A 252 -17.46 23.85 -14.99
C THR A 252 -17.30 25.35 -15.17
N PRO A 253 -16.25 25.96 -14.57
CA PRO A 253 -15.78 27.27 -14.97
C PRO A 253 -15.48 27.35 -16.47
N THR A 254 -15.48 28.57 -16.99
CA THR A 254 -15.08 28.84 -18.37
C THR A 254 -13.60 28.52 -18.57
N PHE A 255 -13.30 27.81 -19.66
CA PHE A 255 -11.94 27.49 -20.06
C PHE A 255 -11.22 28.73 -20.61
N ILE A 256 -9.97 28.89 -20.21
CA ILE A 256 -9.03 29.92 -20.63
C ILE A 256 -8.18 29.35 -21.78
N PRO A 257 -8.10 30.03 -22.94
CA PRO A 257 -7.33 29.55 -24.09
C PRO A 257 -5.81 29.67 -23.89
N LYS A 258 -5.09 28.69 -24.45
CA LYS A 258 -3.64 28.62 -24.66
C LYS A 258 -3.37 28.08 -26.06
N ASP A 259 -2.11 28.13 -26.52
CA ASP A 259 -1.76 27.84 -27.92
C ASP A 259 -2.28 26.48 -28.42
N ASN A 260 -2.17 25.42 -27.62
CA ASN A 260 -2.53 24.05 -28.02
C ASN A 260 -3.56 23.37 -27.09
N TYR A 261 -4.13 24.10 -26.14
CA TYR A 261 -5.10 23.57 -25.18
C TYR A 261 -5.93 24.69 -24.56
N MET A 262 -6.99 24.35 -23.86
CA MET A 262 -7.68 25.29 -22.97
C MET A 262 -7.73 24.71 -21.57
N TYR A 263 -7.74 25.56 -20.54
CA TYR A 263 -7.74 25.08 -19.16
C TYR A 263 -8.55 25.96 -18.22
N TYR A 264 -8.91 25.44 -17.07
CA TYR A 264 -9.27 26.26 -15.91
C TYR A 264 -8.64 25.67 -14.65
N THR A 265 -8.65 26.46 -13.59
CA THR A 265 -8.16 26.02 -12.28
C THR A 265 -9.25 26.19 -11.24
N LYS A 266 -9.32 25.28 -10.27
CA LYS A 266 -10.21 25.42 -9.11
C LYS A 266 -9.52 24.88 -7.86
N THR A 267 -9.97 25.35 -6.71
CA THR A 267 -9.60 24.78 -5.41
C THR A 267 -10.84 24.23 -4.76
N GLU A 268 -10.78 22.98 -4.30
CA GLU A 268 -11.89 22.34 -3.57
C GLU A 268 -11.42 21.90 -2.19
N ASN A 269 -12.31 22.01 -1.20
CA ASN A 269 -12.07 21.51 0.15
C ASN A 269 -12.90 20.24 0.37
N ILE A 270 -12.20 19.13 0.57
CA ILE A 270 -12.81 17.82 0.81
C ILE A 270 -12.31 17.34 2.17
N ASN A 271 -13.21 17.14 3.13
CA ASN A 271 -12.90 16.65 4.47
C ASN A 271 -11.76 17.44 5.16
N ASN A 272 -11.87 18.78 5.18
CA ASN A 272 -10.88 19.71 5.73
C ASN A 272 -9.50 19.68 5.04
N THR A 273 -9.42 19.09 3.85
CA THR A 273 -8.20 19.09 3.03
C THR A 273 -8.47 19.85 1.75
N SER A 274 -7.67 20.88 1.48
CA SER A 274 -7.76 21.67 0.25
C SER A 274 -6.91 21.07 -0.86
N TYR A 275 -7.50 20.93 -2.03
CA TYR A 275 -6.88 20.44 -3.25
C TYR A 275 -6.97 21.48 -4.35
N ASP A 276 -5.86 21.70 -5.05
CA ASP A 276 -5.81 22.53 -6.25
C ASP A 276 -5.88 21.63 -7.48
N TYR A 277 -6.75 22.03 -8.40
CA TYR A 277 -6.99 21.37 -9.68
C TYR A 277 -6.54 22.28 -10.81
N VAL A 278 -5.80 21.71 -11.76
CA VAL A 278 -5.62 22.25 -13.11
C VAL A 278 -6.28 21.28 -14.06
N ILE A 279 -7.30 21.73 -14.76
CA ILE A 279 -8.13 20.90 -15.64
C ILE A 279 -8.00 21.48 -17.04
N MET A 280 -7.54 20.66 -17.98
CA MET A 280 -7.33 21.08 -19.35
C MET A 280 -8.07 20.18 -20.33
N VAL A 281 -8.45 20.79 -21.45
CA VAL A 281 -8.95 20.11 -22.63
C VAL A 281 -8.01 20.35 -23.80
N ALA A 282 -7.79 19.33 -24.60
CA ALA A 282 -6.90 19.39 -25.75
C ALA A 282 -7.39 18.46 -26.86
N LYS A 283 -6.90 18.70 -28.08
CA LYS A 283 -7.19 17.88 -29.26
C LYS A 283 -5.94 17.13 -29.68
N GLY A 284 -6.04 15.81 -29.75
CA GLY A 284 -5.04 14.97 -30.40
C GLY A 284 -5.43 14.63 -31.84
N LYS A 285 -4.78 13.62 -32.41
CA LYS A 285 -4.99 13.25 -33.81
C LYS A 285 -6.34 12.60 -34.07
N ASP A 286 -6.81 11.77 -33.14
CA ASP A 286 -8.01 10.93 -33.31
C ASP A 286 -9.07 11.14 -32.20
N SER A 287 -8.79 11.99 -31.23
CA SER A 287 -9.59 12.16 -30.01
C SER A 287 -9.44 13.55 -29.41
N PHE A 288 -10.41 13.92 -28.58
CA PHE A 288 -10.23 14.96 -27.56
C PHE A 288 -9.79 14.34 -26.24
N TYR A 289 -9.17 15.15 -25.38
CA TYR A 289 -8.70 14.75 -24.06
C TYR A 289 -9.21 15.71 -23.01
N ILE A 290 -9.62 15.18 -21.86
CA ILE A 290 -9.81 15.93 -20.61
C ILE A 290 -8.74 15.45 -19.64
N LEU A 291 -7.82 16.33 -19.23
CA LEU A 291 -6.74 15.99 -18.31
C LEU A 291 -6.86 16.79 -17.02
N ASN A 292 -6.76 16.10 -15.89
CA ASN A 292 -6.88 16.64 -14.54
C ASN A 292 -5.57 16.44 -13.79
N PHE A 293 -5.02 17.53 -13.27
CA PHE A 293 -3.87 17.54 -12.37
C PHE A 293 -4.34 18.01 -11.01
N ILE A 294 -4.19 17.16 -10.00
CA ILE A 294 -4.73 17.37 -8.66
C ILE A 294 -3.57 17.32 -7.67
N SER A 295 -3.46 18.34 -6.83
CA SER A 295 -2.41 18.44 -5.81
C SER A 295 -2.96 19.03 -4.52
N LEU A 296 -2.27 18.81 -3.40
CA LEU A 296 -2.64 19.48 -2.16
C LEU A 296 -2.29 20.97 -2.27
N THR A 297 -3.22 21.86 -1.89
CA THR A 297 -3.01 23.32 -1.98
C THR A 297 -1.76 23.76 -1.22
N LYS A 298 -1.46 23.11 -0.08
CA LYS A 298 -0.27 23.40 0.73
C LYS A 298 1.06 23.14 -0.01
N ASP A 299 1.06 22.28 -1.03
CA ASP A 299 2.26 21.90 -1.78
C ASP A 299 2.57 22.90 -2.90
N LYS A 300 1.65 23.84 -3.21
CA LYS A 300 1.82 24.93 -4.18
C LYS A 300 2.34 24.44 -5.54
N MET A 301 1.78 23.35 -6.05
CA MET A 301 2.26 22.64 -7.23
C MET A 301 1.80 23.25 -8.56
N GLN A 302 0.89 24.24 -8.55
CA GLN A 302 0.22 24.73 -9.76
C GLN A 302 1.20 25.21 -10.85
N ASP A 303 2.21 26.02 -10.52
CA ASP A 303 3.21 26.48 -11.50
C ASP A 303 4.00 25.30 -12.10
N LYS A 304 4.30 24.30 -11.28
CA LYS A 304 5.01 23.09 -11.71
C LYS A 304 4.13 22.18 -12.56
N VAL A 305 2.81 22.21 -12.36
CA VAL A 305 1.86 21.48 -13.21
C VAL A 305 1.87 22.06 -14.63
N PHE A 306 1.89 23.38 -14.79
CA PHE A 306 1.99 23.98 -16.12
C PHE A 306 3.29 23.59 -16.83
N SER A 307 4.42 23.51 -16.11
CA SER A 307 5.66 23.04 -16.74
C SER A 307 5.63 21.57 -17.16
N TYR A 308 4.76 20.73 -16.58
CA TYR A 308 4.50 19.38 -17.08
C TYR A 308 3.55 19.40 -18.29
N ILE A 309 2.52 20.25 -18.26
CA ILE A 309 1.58 20.42 -19.38
C ILE A 309 2.32 20.84 -20.65
N ASP A 310 3.31 21.72 -20.54
CA ASP A 310 4.13 22.17 -21.66
C ASP A 310 4.97 21.05 -22.31
N THR A 311 5.08 19.89 -21.67
CA THR A 311 5.78 18.71 -22.21
C THR A 311 4.86 17.72 -22.92
N ILE A 312 3.56 18.01 -22.98
CA ILE A 312 2.60 17.08 -23.57
C ILE A 312 2.73 17.06 -25.09
N GLU A 313 2.89 15.86 -25.63
CA GLU A 313 2.82 15.59 -27.07
C GLU A 313 1.65 14.63 -27.31
N PHE A 314 0.65 15.05 -28.08
CA PHE A 314 -0.47 14.19 -28.47
C PHE A 314 -0.14 13.41 -29.75
N GLU A 315 -0.41 12.10 -29.75
CA GLU A 315 -0.19 11.19 -30.88
C GLU A 315 -1.44 10.99 -31.77
#